data_AF-A0A3N0CJJ2-F1
#
_entry.id   AF-A0A3N0CJJ2-F1
#
_cell.length_a   1.000
_cell.length_b   1.000
_cell.length_c   1.000
_cell.angle_alpha   90.00
_cell.angle_beta   90.00
_cell.angle_gamma   90.00
#
_symmetry.space_group_name_H-M   'P 1'
#
loop_
_entity.id
_entity.type
_entity.pdbx_description
1 polymer ?
#
loop_
_entity_poly.entity_id
_entity_poly.type
_entity_poly.pdbx_seq_one_letter_code
_entity_poly.pdbx_strand_id
1 'polypeptide(L)'
;MATLLGLLLGLLVTAPSAQATSTLLCKGFTACAKAGYSSFGYGPTNYKKMWWRMYSGHNCTNYMAYRMIKAGMPETRPWSGSGDARNWGVVFKSKTNQTPTVGSVAWWSSNHVAYVEQVIDANTIIISEDHYRGDFDWRKIVRAGGGWPTGFIHLVDEAITATAPPTVVGTPQVDKKLTAKPGTWSKTGASYAYQWLAGGKAIAGATASSYVPSATQVGAAFTVKVTASKSGYRTGSSVSKATAATVPGTMDVAATPVISGIPKVGAVLAASAPTWAPAPSASKWAWFANGVYIPGGSKATLTLKPAQLGKAIRVVSVGSRPGYTDAQARSEATTAVGPEKLSVGKEPVLSGSPYVGRALSVKPGVTDPTDVTTTYQWFRDGKAIPGATAASYTPTLTDPGVRLSVQVRYSKLGYTPIDRVLKPRTAVRSLARIYVKSKAHRSVTVTVLANGVSPVRGDVVLTNRAGTKRTLPLVRGKVTFSPDWLYAGNRPLTVSYLGSYRVEARSLTKTFTIK
;
A
#
# COMPACT_ATOMS: atom_id res chain seq x y z
N MET A 1 -52.98 -106.34 -14.82
CA MET A 1 -52.47 -107.16 -13.71
C MET A 1 -51.30 -106.40 -13.10
N ALA A 2 -51.19 -106.07 -11.83
CA ALA A 2 -51.98 -106.37 -10.65
C ALA A 2 -51.84 -105.21 -9.65
N THR A 3 -52.88 -105.07 -8.84
CA THR A 3 -53.11 -104.17 -7.71
C THR A 3 -52.00 -104.23 -6.66
N LEU A 4 -51.67 -103.10 -6.03
CA LEU A 4 -51.39 -103.08 -4.58
C LEU A 4 -51.73 -101.71 -3.97
N LEU A 5 -52.80 -101.71 -3.18
CA LEU A 5 -53.19 -100.65 -2.25
C LEU A 5 -52.17 -100.58 -1.11
N GLY A 6 -51.64 -99.39 -0.84
CA GLY A 6 -50.81 -99.10 0.34
C GLY A 6 -51.34 -97.86 1.06
N LEU A 7 -52.14 -98.08 2.09
CA LEU A 7 -52.63 -97.08 3.03
C LEU A 7 -51.43 -96.58 3.86
N LEU A 8 -51.04 -95.30 3.76
CA LEU A 8 -50.18 -94.66 4.75
C LEU A 8 -50.84 -93.42 5.32
N LEU A 9 -51.10 -93.50 6.62
CA LEU A 9 -51.59 -92.46 7.50
C LEU A 9 -50.79 -91.17 7.31
N GLY A 10 -51.49 -90.06 7.10
CA GLY A 10 -50.94 -88.73 7.27
C GLY A 10 -50.57 -88.51 8.74
N LEU A 11 -49.27 -88.45 9.03
CA LEU A 11 -48.80 -87.71 10.19
C LEU A 11 -48.96 -86.21 9.87
N LEU A 12 -50.06 -85.63 10.36
CA LEU A 12 -50.12 -84.21 10.68
C LEU A 12 -49.05 -83.95 11.75
N VAL A 13 -47.84 -83.62 11.31
CA VAL A 13 -46.87 -82.93 12.17
C VAL A 13 -47.49 -81.57 12.46
N THR A 14 -48.05 -81.42 13.65
CA THR A 14 -48.41 -80.10 14.18
C THR A 14 -47.17 -79.24 14.15
N ALA A 15 -47.11 -78.29 13.22
CA ALA A 15 -46.14 -77.20 13.30
C ALA A 15 -46.31 -76.53 14.67
N PRO A 16 -45.25 -76.38 15.48
CA PRO A 16 -45.37 -75.67 16.73
C PRO A 16 -45.87 -74.26 16.43
N SER A 17 -46.93 -73.84 17.08
CA SER A 17 -47.36 -72.45 17.12
C SER A 17 -46.21 -71.64 17.72
N ALA A 18 -45.47 -70.94 16.86
CA ALA A 18 -44.35 -70.11 17.28
C ALA A 18 -44.91 -68.93 18.09
N GLN A 19 -44.89 -69.03 19.41
CA GLN A 19 -45.13 -67.94 20.35
C GLN A 19 -43.98 -66.92 20.26
N ALA A 20 -44.24 -65.62 20.48
CA ALA A 20 -43.18 -64.62 20.62
C ALA A 20 -42.29 -65.01 21.81
N THR A 21 -41.05 -65.38 21.54
CA THR A 21 -40.10 -65.73 22.60
C THR A 21 -39.55 -64.45 23.21
N SER A 22 -40.12 -64.00 24.33
CA SER A 22 -39.43 -63.06 25.22
C SER A 22 -38.31 -63.83 25.92
N THR A 23 -37.06 -63.44 25.69
CA THR A 23 -35.89 -64.07 26.30
C THR A 23 -35.26 -63.12 27.31
N LEU A 24 -35.22 -63.55 28.58
CA LEU A 24 -34.53 -62.82 29.64
C LEU A 24 -33.02 -62.86 29.40
N LEU A 25 -32.38 -61.70 29.26
CA LEU A 25 -30.94 -61.57 29.09
C LEU A 25 -30.22 -61.43 30.43
N CYS A 26 -30.84 -60.73 31.37
CA CYS A 26 -30.38 -60.58 32.75
C CYS A 26 -31.53 -60.06 33.64
N LYS A 27 -31.44 -60.26 34.96
CA LYS A 27 -32.39 -59.74 35.94
C LYS A 27 -31.67 -59.21 37.18
N GLY A 28 -32.12 -58.06 37.66
CA GLY A 28 -31.55 -57.33 38.78
C GLY A 28 -30.36 -56.47 38.38
N PHE A 29 -30.24 -55.31 39.05
CA PHE A 29 -29.18 -54.34 38.77
C PHE A 29 -27.78 -54.97 38.77
N THR A 30 -27.48 -55.81 39.76
CA THR A 30 -26.16 -56.43 39.92
C THR A 30 -25.85 -57.45 38.82
N ALA A 31 -26.76 -58.38 38.54
CA ALA A 31 -26.50 -59.43 37.55
C ALA A 31 -26.50 -58.85 36.12
N CYS A 32 -27.37 -57.87 35.84
CA CYS A 32 -27.33 -57.14 34.58
C CYS A 32 -26.01 -56.39 34.39
N ALA A 33 -25.55 -55.64 35.39
CA ALA A 33 -24.27 -54.94 35.30
C ALA A 33 -23.10 -55.92 35.06
N LYS A 34 -23.08 -57.08 35.75
CA LYS A 34 -22.06 -58.12 35.55
C LYS A 34 -22.09 -58.72 34.14
N ALA A 35 -23.27 -58.84 33.55
CA ALA A 35 -23.47 -59.32 32.19
C ALA A 35 -23.26 -58.24 31.10
N GLY A 36 -22.83 -57.03 31.48
CA GLY A 36 -22.59 -55.92 30.55
C GLY A 36 -23.82 -55.09 30.19
N TYR A 37 -24.96 -55.34 30.84
CA TYR A 37 -26.22 -54.64 30.61
C TYR A 37 -26.43 -53.51 31.63
N SER A 38 -26.28 -52.26 31.17
CA SER A 38 -26.36 -51.08 32.02
C SER A 38 -27.78 -50.77 32.48
N SER A 39 -27.93 -50.27 33.71
CA SER A 39 -29.17 -49.62 34.15
C SER A 39 -29.22 -48.12 33.83
N PHE A 40 -28.21 -47.62 33.10
CA PHE A 40 -28.04 -46.21 32.72
C PHE A 40 -28.08 -45.24 33.90
N GLY A 41 -27.59 -45.69 35.05
CA GLY A 41 -27.60 -44.89 36.29
C GLY A 41 -28.93 -44.90 37.05
N TYR A 42 -29.95 -45.67 36.63
CA TYR A 42 -31.19 -45.83 37.39
C TYR A 42 -30.88 -46.50 38.75
N GLY A 43 -30.55 -47.80 38.76
CA GLY A 43 -29.89 -48.48 39.88
C GLY A 43 -30.56 -48.36 41.27
N PRO A 44 -29.90 -48.83 42.34
CA PRO A 44 -30.46 -48.87 43.70
C PRO A 44 -30.74 -47.50 44.35
N THR A 45 -30.24 -46.42 43.76
CA THR A 45 -30.45 -45.05 44.28
C THR A 45 -31.58 -44.33 43.57
N ASN A 46 -31.65 -44.36 42.24
CA ASN A 46 -32.64 -43.56 41.51
C ASN A 46 -33.98 -44.28 41.33
N TYR A 47 -34.06 -45.60 41.47
CA TYR A 47 -35.36 -46.28 41.49
C TYR A 47 -36.24 -45.86 42.67
N LYS A 48 -35.63 -45.46 43.81
CA LYS A 48 -36.33 -44.95 45.01
C LYS A 48 -36.87 -43.52 44.86
N LYS A 49 -36.52 -42.82 43.78
CA LYS A 49 -36.99 -41.47 43.49
C LYS A 49 -38.21 -41.51 42.57
N MET A 50 -39.07 -40.50 42.69
CA MET A 50 -40.20 -40.30 41.79
C MET A 50 -39.76 -39.48 40.58
N TRP A 51 -39.82 -40.08 39.40
CA TRP A 51 -39.59 -39.41 38.11
C TRP A 51 -40.94 -39.13 37.45
N TRP A 52 -41.17 -37.93 36.92
CA TRP A 52 -42.49 -37.51 36.40
C TRP A 52 -43.65 -37.68 37.39
N ARG A 53 -43.36 -37.66 38.70
CA ARG A 53 -44.31 -37.97 39.78
C ARG A 53 -44.92 -39.38 39.68
N MET A 54 -44.27 -40.31 38.99
CA MET A 54 -44.62 -41.73 39.01
C MET A 54 -44.23 -42.34 40.36
N TYR A 55 -44.95 -43.38 40.80
CA TYR A 55 -44.62 -44.07 42.04
C TYR A 55 -43.18 -44.56 42.02
N SER A 56 -42.41 -44.18 43.04
CA SER A 56 -41.05 -44.67 43.24
C SER A 56 -41.04 -46.15 43.59
N GLY A 57 -39.85 -46.76 43.49
CA GLY A 57 -39.65 -48.19 43.58
C GLY A 57 -39.58 -48.83 42.18
N HIS A 58 -39.53 -50.16 42.17
CA HIS A 58 -39.50 -50.93 40.94
C HIS A 58 -40.83 -50.74 40.19
N ASN A 59 -40.78 -50.08 39.04
CA ASN A 59 -41.96 -49.69 38.25
C ASN A 59 -41.57 -49.29 36.82
N CYS A 60 -42.22 -49.89 35.82
CA CYS A 60 -42.00 -49.61 34.40
C CYS A 60 -42.16 -48.12 34.04
N THR A 61 -43.17 -47.45 34.59
CA THR A 61 -43.46 -46.03 34.26
C THR A 61 -42.46 -45.08 34.91
N ASN A 62 -41.99 -45.40 36.12
CA ASN A 62 -40.97 -44.62 36.82
C ASN A 62 -39.59 -44.78 36.14
N TYR A 63 -39.25 -46.01 35.75
CA TYR A 63 -38.06 -46.27 34.96
C TYR A 63 -38.11 -45.54 33.61
N MET A 64 -39.27 -45.55 32.94
CA MET A 64 -39.40 -44.88 31.66
C MET A 64 -39.33 -43.37 31.76
N ALA A 65 -39.96 -42.79 32.78
CA ALA A 65 -39.80 -41.38 33.10
C ALA A 65 -38.32 -41.01 33.31
N TYR A 66 -37.57 -41.80 34.09
CA TYR A 66 -36.13 -41.61 34.25
C TYR A 66 -35.39 -41.62 32.91
N ARG A 67 -35.61 -42.66 32.09
CA ARG A 67 -34.93 -42.80 30.80
C ARG A 67 -35.25 -41.65 29.85
N MET A 68 -36.50 -41.22 29.78
CA MET A 68 -36.94 -40.10 28.96
C MET A 68 -36.30 -38.77 29.42
N ILE A 69 -36.23 -38.53 30.73
CA ILE A 69 -35.55 -37.35 31.29
C ILE A 69 -34.06 -37.38 30.94
N LYS A 70 -33.40 -38.52 31.11
CA LYS A 70 -31.98 -38.67 30.77
C LYS A 70 -31.72 -38.58 29.26
N ALA A 71 -32.74 -38.84 28.44
CA ALA A 71 -32.71 -38.63 26.99
C ALA A 71 -33.09 -37.19 26.57
N GLY A 72 -33.28 -36.26 27.52
CA GLY A 72 -33.46 -34.83 27.27
C GLY A 72 -34.90 -34.33 27.36
N MET A 73 -35.86 -35.14 27.83
CA MET A 73 -37.20 -34.65 28.15
C MET A 73 -37.20 -33.84 29.47
N PRO A 74 -38.16 -32.92 29.65
CA PRO A 74 -38.31 -32.17 30.91
C PRO A 74 -38.53 -33.08 32.12
N GLU A 75 -38.12 -32.62 33.31
CA GLU A 75 -38.39 -33.31 34.59
C GLU A 75 -39.86 -33.34 34.97
N THR A 76 -40.69 -32.51 34.32
CA THR A 76 -42.14 -32.53 34.44
C THR A 76 -42.75 -33.46 33.40
N ARG A 77 -43.75 -34.22 33.84
CA ARG A 77 -44.47 -35.13 32.96
C ARG A 77 -45.19 -34.32 31.86
N PRO A 78 -45.07 -34.68 30.58
CA PRO A 78 -45.61 -33.87 29.48
C PRO A 78 -47.14 -34.02 29.28
N TRP A 79 -47.84 -34.75 30.16
CA TRP A 79 -49.30 -34.87 30.15
C TRP A 79 -49.88 -34.89 31.58
N SER A 80 -51.18 -34.62 31.70
CA SER A 80 -51.96 -34.68 32.93
C SER A 80 -52.80 -35.96 33.03
N GLY A 81 -53.32 -36.31 34.21
CA GLY A 81 -54.13 -37.52 34.42
C GLY A 81 -53.33 -38.76 34.85
N SER A 82 -53.83 -39.96 34.52
CA SER A 82 -53.23 -41.21 34.99
C SER A 82 -51.81 -41.43 34.43
N GLY A 83 -50.91 -41.95 35.27
CA GLY A 83 -49.57 -42.39 34.87
C GLY A 83 -49.51 -43.83 34.36
N ASP A 84 -50.65 -44.54 34.37
CA ASP A 84 -50.79 -45.95 33.99
C ASP A 84 -50.27 -46.21 32.57
N ALA A 85 -49.39 -47.21 32.44
CA ALA A 85 -48.74 -47.56 31.18
C ALA A 85 -49.74 -47.95 30.09
N ARG A 86 -50.91 -48.50 30.44
CA ARG A 86 -51.98 -48.88 29.48
C ARG A 86 -52.37 -47.75 28.54
N ASN A 87 -52.26 -46.50 28.99
CA ASN A 87 -52.75 -45.35 28.24
C ASN A 87 -51.65 -44.60 27.48
N TRP A 88 -50.37 -44.94 27.63
CA TRP A 88 -49.27 -44.13 27.08
C TRP A 88 -49.34 -43.99 25.55
N GLY A 89 -49.53 -45.08 24.81
CA GLY A 89 -49.67 -45.00 23.36
C GLY A 89 -50.96 -44.31 22.88
N VAL A 90 -51.98 -44.22 23.73
CA VAL A 90 -53.20 -43.45 23.47
C VAL A 90 -52.94 -41.95 23.70
N VAL A 91 -52.31 -41.60 24.82
CA VAL A 91 -51.89 -40.23 25.13
C VAL A 91 -50.96 -39.67 24.04
N PHE A 92 -50.05 -40.51 23.55
CA PHE A 92 -49.11 -40.16 22.49
C PHE A 92 -49.50 -40.75 21.13
N LYS A 93 -50.80 -40.80 20.81
CA LYS A 93 -51.31 -41.42 19.57
C LYS A 93 -50.61 -40.94 18.30
N SER A 94 -50.37 -39.63 18.18
CA SER A 94 -49.68 -39.04 17.00
C SER A 94 -48.19 -39.36 16.90
N LYS A 95 -47.59 -39.92 17.96
CA LYS A 95 -46.18 -40.32 18.03
C LYS A 95 -46.02 -41.84 18.16
N THR A 96 -47.11 -42.59 18.12
CA THR A 96 -47.10 -44.03 18.30
C THR A 96 -47.29 -44.72 16.96
N ASN A 97 -46.36 -45.58 16.55
CA ASN A 97 -46.49 -46.41 15.36
C ASN A 97 -45.94 -47.84 15.59
N GLN A 98 -45.78 -48.64 14.54
CA GLN A 98 -45.35 -50.05 14.63
C GLN A 98 -43.84 -50.28 14.39
N THR A 99 -43.09 -49.20 14.18
CA THR A 99 -41.68 -49.22 13.80
C THR A 99 -40.81 -49.04 15.04
N PRO A 100 -40.08 -50.07 15.48
CA PRO A 100 -39.13 -49.89 16.57
C PRO A 100 -37.95 -49.02 16.12
N THR A 101 -37.53 -48.14 17.00
CA THR A 101 -36.27 -47.38 16.89
C THR A 101 -35.56 -47.44 18.23
N VAL A 102 -34.23 -47.43 18.21
CA VAL A 102 -33.45 -47.30 19.44
C VAL A 102 -33.85 -45.98 20.12
N GLY A 103 -34.30 -46.08 21.37
CA GLY A 103 -34.78 -44.97 22.17
C GLY A 103 -36.28 -44.74 22.18
N SER A 104 -37.04 -45.42 21.33
CA SER A 104 -38.51 -45.43 21.44
C SER A 104 -38.97 -46.17 22.69
N VAL A 105 -40.17 -45.84 23.17
CA VAL A 105 -40.83 -46.58 24.24
C VAL A 105 -41.62 -47.73 23.61
N ALA A 106 -41.18 -48.96 23.85
CA ALA A 106 -41.99 -50.13 23.58
C ALA A 106 -43.18 -50.14 24.54
N TRP A 107 -44.41 -50.06 24.01
CA TRP A 107 -45.62 -49.92 24.81
C TRP A 107 -46.55 -51.11 24.60
N TRP A 108 -47.03 -51.70 25.70
CA TRP A 108 -48.08 -52.70 25.71
C TRP A 108 -49.33 -52.15 26.41
N SER A 109 -50.46 -52.23 25.72
CA SER A 109 -51.77 -51.85 26.28
C SER A 109 -52.19 -52.72 27.47
N SER A 110 -51.47 -53.82 27.75
CA SER A 110 -51.62 -54.66 28.93
C SER A 110 -50.99 -54.10 30.21
N ASN A 111 -50.66 -52.79 30.24
CA ASN A 111 -50.06 -52.06 31.37
C ASN A 111 -48.54 -52.19 31.48
N HIS A 112 -47.83 -52.08 30.36
CA HIS A 112 -46.37 -52.14 30.42
C HIS A 112 -45.67 -51.23 29.42
N VAL A 113 -44.50 -50.73 29.80
CA VAL A 113 -43.62 -49.94 28.94
C VAL A 113 -42.16 -50.31 29.18
N ALA A 114 -41.36 -50.32 28.12
CA ALA A 114 -39.93 -50.61 28.15
C ALA A 114 -39.16 -49.70 27.20
N TYR A 115 -37.85 -49.59 27.39
CA TYR A 115 -36.98 -48.78 26.54
C TYR A 115 -36.38 -49.67 25.47
N VAL A 116 -36.50 -49.30 24.19
CA VAL A 116 -35.83 -50.02 23.11
C VAL A 116 -34.34 -49.66 23.09
N GLU A 117 -33.49 -50.61 23.46
CA GLU A 117 -32.03 -50.44 23.49
C GLU A 117 -31.38 -50.77 22.16
N GLN A 118 -31.90 -51.77 21.46
CA GLN A 118 -31.41 -52.18 20.15
C GLN A 118 -32.57 -52.62 19.27
N VAL A 119 -32.45 -52.32 17.97
CA VAL A 119 -33.29 -52.88 16.91
C VAL A 119 -32.38 -53.76 16.08
N ILE A 120 -32.51 -55.08 16.23
CA ILE A 120 -31.70 -56.05 15.48
C ILE A 120 -32.23 -56.13 14.04
N ASP A 121 -33.54 -56.19 13.90
CA ASP A 121 -34.28 -56.18 12.63
C ASP A 121 -35.74 -55.77 12.87
N ALA A 122 -36.59 -55.79 11.83
CA ALA A 122 -38.00 -55.40 11.91
C ALA A 122 -38.86 -56.25 12.89
N ASN A 123 -38.36 -57.41 13.29
CA ASN A 123 -39.03 -58.40 14.12
C ASN A 123 -38.31 -58.68 15.44
N THR A 124 -37.15 -58.06 15.70
CA THR A 124 -36.34 -58.37 16.87
C THR A 124 -35.80 -57.10 17.52
N ILE A 125 -36.16 -56.89 18.78
CA ILE A 125 -35.65 -55.79 19.61
C ILE A 125 -34.99 -56.32 20.88
N ILE A 126 -34.06 -55.53 21.43
CA ILE A 126 -33.57 -55.67 22.80
C ILE A 126 -34.10 -54.48 23.58
N ILE A 127 -34.70 -54.77 24.73
CA ILE A 127 -35.26 -53.77 25.64
C ILE A 127 -34.59 -53.84 27.00
N SER A 128 -34.62 -52.71 27.70
CA SER A 128 -34.45 -52.66 29.15
C SER A 128 -35.73 -52.16 29.80
N GLU A 129 -36.04 -52.71 30.97
CA GLU A 129 -37.31 -52.46 31.63
C GLU A 129 -37.20 -52.64 33.14
N ASP A 130 -38.25 -52.23 33.84
CA ASP A 130 -38.42 -52.42 35.27
C ASP A 130 -39.88 -52.79 35.51
N HIS A 131 -40.16 -53.48 36.61
CA HIS A 131 -41.46 -54.11 36.83
C HIS A 131 -42.07 -53.66 38.14
N TYR A 132 -43.40 -53.44 38.17
CA TYR A 132 -44.08 -53.07 39.41
C TYR A 132 -43.84 -54.13 40.49
N ARG A 133 -43.19 -53.75 41.61
CA ARG A 133 -42.76 -54.65 42.70
C ARG A 133 -41.85 -55.81 42.25
N GLY A 134 -41.27 -55.71 41.05
CA GLY A 134 -40.37 -56.68 40.48
C GLY A 134 -38.92 -56.21 40.56
N ASP A 135 -38.17 -56.44 39.49
CA ASP A 135 -36.77 -56.03 39.39
C ASP A 135 -36.49 -55.51 37.97
N PHE A 136 -35.38 -54.80 37.84
CA PHE A 136 -34.85 -54.32 36.56
C PHE A 136 -34.34 -55.49 35.72
N ASP A 137 -34.63 -55.52 34.43
CA ASP A 137 -34.18 -56.58 33.53
C ASP A 137 -33.92 -56.07 32.11
N TRP A 138 -33.17 -56.88 31.36
CA TRP A 138 -33.02 -56.73 29.91
C TRP A 138 -33.61 -57.95 29.23
N ARG A 139 -34.29 -57.73 28.10
CA ARG A 139 -34.91 -58.80 27.33
C ARG A 139 -34.71 -58.64 25.84
N LYS A 140 -34.62 -59.76 25.14
CA LYS A 140 -34.80 -59.84 23.69
C LYS A 140 -36.25 -60.21 23.40
N ILE A 141 -36.92 -59.43 22.55
CA ILE A 141 -38.30 -59.67 22.12
C ILE A 141 -38.29 -59.95 20.62
N VAL A 142 -38.86 -61.08 20.21
CA VAL A 142 -39.00 -61.49 18.81
C VAL A 142 -40.48 -61.50 18.43
N ARG A 143 -40.84 -60.98 17.26
CA ARG A 143 -42.21 -60.85 16.72
C ARG A 143 -42.78 -62.20 16.22
N ALA A 144 -42.92 -63.17 17.12
CA ALA A 144 -43.76 -64.37 16.89
C ALA A 144 -45.02 -64.32 17.77
N GLY A 145 -45.93 -65.30 17.73
CA GLY A 145 -47.31 -65.28 18.25
C GLY A 145 -47.57 -64.81 19.70
N GLY A 146 -47.65 -63.50 19.90
CA GLY A 146 -48.16 -62.83 21.11
C GLY A 146 -47.06 -62.36 22.07
N GLY A 147 -46.87 -61.05 22.22
CA GLY A 147 -45.84 -60.48 23.10
C GLY A 147 -45.06 -59.32 22.49
N TRP A 148 -45.20 -59.07 21.19
CA TRP A 148 -44.71 -57.85 20.55
C TRP A 148 -45.40 -56.60 21.14
N PRO A 149 -44.71 -55.45 21.31
CA PRO A 149 -45.33 -54.20 21.75
C PRO A 149 -46.57 -53.85 20.95
N THR A 150 -47.61 -53.37 21.63
CA THR A 150 -48.82 -52.80 20.99
C THR A 150 -48.45 -51.63 20.09
N GLY A 151 -47.41 -50.87 20.43
CA GLY A 151 -46.80 -49.86 19.56
C GLY A 151 -45.49 -49.33 20.14
N PHE A 152 -44.81 -48.49 19.36
CA PHE A 152 -43.60 -47.78 19.76
C PHE A 152 -43.88 -46.29 19.81
N ILE A 153 -43.63 -45.67 20.96
CA ILE A 153 -43.87 -44.25 21.19
C ILE A 153 -42.56 -43.49 20.95
N HIS A 154 -42.57 -42.58 19.97
CA HIS A 154 -41.40 -41.83 19.53
C HIS A 154 -41.31 -40.46 20.22
N LEU A 155 -40.67 -40.45 21.40
CA LEU A 155 -40.58 -39.26 22.25
C LEU A 155 -39.25 -38.51 22.13
N VAL A 156 -38.15 -39.19 21.82
CA VAL A 156 -36.78 -38.63 21.85
C VAL A 156 -35.85 -39.17 20.75
N ASP A 157 -36.32 -40.16 20.01
CA ASP A 157 -35.53 -41.00 19.11
C ASP A 157 -35.66 -40.57 17.63
N GLU A 158 -36.75 -39.88 17.28
CA GLU A 158 -36.93 -39.36 15.92
C GLU A 158 -35.94 -38.22 15.66
N ALA A 159 -35.14 -38.36 14.61
CA ALA A 159 -34.14 -37.38 14.23
C ALA A 159 -34.71 -36.34 13.27
N ILE A 160 -34.34 -35.08 13.48
CA ILE A 160 -34.57 -34.03 12.48
C ILE A 160 -33.64 -34.29 11.29
N THR A 161 -34.17 -34.26 10.07
CA THR A 161 -33.40 -34.45 8.84
C THR A 161 -33.58 -33.24 7.93
N ALA A 162 -32.51 -32.85 7.23
CA ALA A 162 -32.60 -31.79 6.23
C ALA A 162 -33.29 -32.32 4.98
N THR A 163 -34.32 -31.62 4.50
CA THR A 163 -35.00 -31.91 3.23
C THR A 163 -34.42 -31.09 2.07
N ALA A 164 -33.78 -29.96 2.38
CA ALA A 164 -32.90 -29.24 1.47
C ALA A 164 -31.70 -28.69 2.27
N PRO A 165 -30.48 -28.76 1.73
CA PRO A 165 -29.29 -28.31 2.43
C PRO A 165 -29.31 -26.78 2.66
N PRO A 166 -28.59 -26.28 3.67
CA PRO A 166 -28.42 -24.85 3.84
C PRO A 166 -27.65 -24.24 2.65
N THR A 167 -27.84 -22.94 2.43
CA THR A 167 -27.13 -22.19 1.39
C THR A 167 -26.41 -20.99 1.98
N VAL A 168 -25.37 -20.53 1.27
CA VAL A 168 -24.66 -19.28 1.59
C VAL A 168 -24.99 -18.27 0.51
N VAL A 169 -25.43 -17.09 0.92
CA VAL A 169 -25.75 -15.95 0.05
C VAL A 169 -24.73 -14.83 0.28
N GLY A 170 -24.33 -14.18 -0.80
CA GLY A 170 -23.34 -13.10 -0.81
C GLY A 170 -22.10 -13.48 -1.61
N THR A 171 -21.30 -12.47 -1.98
CA THR A 171 -20.04 -12.67 -2.68
C THR A 171 -18.93 -12.94 -1.66
N PRO A 172 -18.18 -14.05 -1.76
CA PRO A 172 -17.04 -14.30 -0.89
C PRO A 172 -15.92 -13.31 -1.23
N GLN A 173 -15.85 -12.24 -0.45
CA GLN A 173 -14.86 -11.16 -0.56
C GLN A 173 -14.52 -10.67 0.84
N VAL A 174 -13.27 -10.29 1.07
CA VAL A 174 -12.83 -9.71 2.35
C VAL A 174 -13.74 -8.53 2.73
N ASP A 175 -14.14 -8.49 3.99
CA ASP A 175 -15.03 -7.48 4.59
C ASP A 175 -16.45 -7.40 3.98
N LYS A 176 -16.84 -8.34 3.09
CA LYS A 176 -18.22 -8.47 2.60
C LYS A 176 -18.98 -9.57 3.35
N LYS A 177 -20.20 -9.25 3.78
CA LYS A 177 -21.04 -10.16 4.57
C LYS A 177 -21.56 -11.33 3.73
N LEU A 178 -21.30 -12.54 4.22
CA LEU A 178 -21.97 -13.77 3.84
C LEU A 178 -23.12 -14.06 4.81
N THR A 179 -24.22 -14.58 4.29
CA THR A 179 -25.42 -14.91 5.07
C THR A 179 -25.82 -16.36 4.83
N ALA A 180 -25.96 -17.13 5.90
CA ALA A 180 -26.45 -18.50 5.85
C ALA A 180 -27.99 -18.50 5.77
N LYS A 181 -28.52 -19.34 4.88
CA LYS A 181 -29.92 -19.76 4.89
C LYS A 181 -29.96 -21.18 5.45
N PRO A 182 -30.80 -21.47 6.46
CA PRO A 182 -30.75 -22.73 7.20
C PRO A 182 -31.20 -23.97 6.38
N GLY A 183 -31.74 -23.79 5.17
CA GLY A 183 -32.33 -24.86 4.38
C GLY A 183 -33.76 -25.19 4.84
N THR A 184 -34.26 -26.36 4.45
CA THR A 184 -35.55 -26.88 4.90
C THR A 184 -35.36 -28.20 5.64
N TRP A 185 -36.22 -28.46 6.62
CA TRP A 185 -36.07 -29.56 7.57
C TRP A 185 -37.38 -30.33 7.74
N SER A 186 -37.29 -31.61 8.09
CA SER A 186 -38.45 -32.52 8.24
C SER A 186 -39.43 -32.11 9.34
N LYS A 187 -39.02 -31.25 10.28
CA LYS A 187 -39.84 -30.71 11.36
C LYS A 187 -39.86 -29.19 11.31
N THR A 188 -41.05 -28.59 11.25
CA THR A 188 -41.25 -27.14 11.31
C THR A 188 -41.01 -26.60 12.72
N GLY A 189 -40.64 -25.31 12.84
CA GLY A 189 -40.40 -24.66 14.13
C GLY A 189 -39.17 -25.15 14.90
N ALA A 190 -38.16 -25.66 14.19
CA ALA A 190 -36.86 -25.97 14.78
C ALA A 190 -36.01 -24.70 14.99
N SER A 191 -35.16 -24.72 16.01
CA SER A 191 -34.12 -23.72 16.24
C SER A 191 -32.84 -24.12 15.50
N TYR A 192 -32.03 -23.15 15.09
CA TYR A 192 -30.82 -23.40 14.29
C TYR A 192 -29.56 -22.84 14.96
N ALA A 193 -28.54 -23.68 15.06
CA ALA A 193 -27.16 -23.29 15.37
C ALA A 193 -26.30 -23.35 14.11
N TYR A 194 -25.38 -22.40 13.96
CA TYR A 194 -24.49 -22.30 12.80
C TYR A 194 -23.05 -22.58 13.22
N GLN A 195 -22.25 -23.09 12.29
CA GLN A 195 -20.81 -23.14 12.39
C GLN A 195 -20.24 -22.92 10.98
N TRP A 196 -19.54 -21.81 10.78
CA TRP A 196 -18.85 -21.54 9.52
C TRP A 196 -17.55 -22.33 9.44
N LEU A 197 -17.20 -22.75 8.23
CA LEU A 197 -15.97 -23.46 7.91
C LEU A 197 -15.29 -22.78 6.72
N ALA A 198 -13.96 -22.68 6.77
CA ALA A 198 -13.12 -22.23 5.67
C ALA A 198 -12.26 -23.41 5.22
N GLY A 199 -12.32 -23.78 3.94
CA GLY A 199 -11.58 -24.94 3.41
C GLY A 199 -11.91 -26.24 4.15
N GLY A 200 -13.15 -26.40 4.62
CA GLY A 200 -13.61 -27.57 5.38
C GLY A 200 -13.25 -27.58 6.87
N LYS A 201 -12.48 -26.60 7.37
CA LYS A 201 -12.13 -26.50 8.80
C LYS A 201 -13.02 -25.50 9.53
N ALA A 202 -13.51 -25.88 10.70
CA ALA A 202 -14.34 -25.00 11.53
C ALA A 202 -13.58 -23.74 11.94
N ILE A 203 -14.25 -22.59 11.79
CA ILE A 203 -13.71 -21.29 12.21
C ILE A 203 -14.16 -21.05 13.65
N ALA A 204 -13.20 -20.94 14.57
CA ALA A 204 -13.49 -20.73 15.99
C ALA A 204 -14.39 -19.51 16.21
N GLY A 205 -15.46 -19.68 16.99
CA GLY A 205 -16.41 -18.61 17.33
C GLY A 205 -17.37 -18.17 16.22
N ALA A 206 -17.25 -18.70 15.00
CA ALA A 206 -18.10 -18.33 13.88
C ALA A 206 -19.45 -19.07 13.90
N THR A 207 -20.31 -18.71 14.86
CA THR A 207 -21.58 -19.40 15.13
C THR A 207 -22.84 -18.59 14.79
N ALA A 208 -22.67 -17.36 14.29
CA ALA A 208 -23.78 -16.52 13.84
C ALA A 208 -24.32 -16.96 12.46
N SER A 209 -25.56 -16.56 12.15
CA SER A 209 -26.16 -16.76 10.82
C SER A 209 -25.49 -15.97 9.69
N SER A 210 -24.54 -15.10 10.02
CA SER A 210 -23.72 -14.37 9.06
C SER A 210 -22.24 -14.42 9.42
N TYR A 211 -21.41 -14.28 8.41
CA TYR A 211 -19.96 -14.27 8.54
C TYR A 211 -19.34 -13.24 7.61
N VAL A 212 -18.24 -12.61 8.05
CA VAL A 212 -17.49 -11.65 7.23
C VAL A 212 -16.08 -12.23 7.05
N PRO A 213 -15.68 -12.61 5.83
CA PRO A 213 -14.33 -13.10 5.57
C PRO A 213 -13.27 -12.06 5.91
N SER A 214 -12.19 -12.50 6.53
CA SER A 214 -11.03 -11.68 6.86
C SER A 214 -9.91 -11.82 5.83
N ALA A 215 -8.89 -10.98 5.95
CA ALA A 215 -7.71 -10.99 5.07
C ALA A 215 -6.99 -12.35 4.98
N THR A 216 -6.96 -13.12 6.07
CA THR A 216 -6.26 -14.43 6.12
C THR A 216 -6.99 -15.53 5.34
N GLN A 217 -8.18 -15.23 4.83
CA GLN A 217 -9.07 -16.20 4.18
C GLN A 217 -9.21 -15.93 2.68
N VAL A 218 -8.39 -15.04 2.12
CA VAL A 218 -8.26 -14.91 0.66
C VAL A 218 -7.89 -16.27 0.07
N GLY A 219 -8.62 -16.68 -0.98
CA GLY A 219 -8.49 -17.98 -1.62
C GLY A 219 -9.30 -19.12 -0.96
N ALA A 220 -9.81 -18.94 0.26
CA ALA A 220 -10.61 -19.96 0.92
C ALA A 220 -12.04 -19.98 0.40
N ALA A 221 -12.62 -21.18 0.24
CA ALA A 221 -14.05 -21.37 0.04
C ALA A 221 -14.75 -21.59 1.39
N PHE A 222 -15.97 -21.07 1.53
CA PHE A 222 -16.75 -21.15 2.76
C PHE A 222 -17.89 -22.16 2.65
N THR A 223 -18.13 -22.90 3.72
CA THR A 223 -19.33 -23.69 3.94
C THR A 223 -19.90 -23.35 5.31
N VAL A 224 -21.20 -23.57 5.51
CA VAL A 224 -21.83 -23.47 6.84
C VAL A 224 -22.48 -24.80 7.20
N LYS A 225 -22.15 -25.31 8.40
CA LYS A 225 -22.88 -26.40 9.03
C LYS A 225 -24.02 -25.81 9.84
N VAL A 226 -25.24 -26.25 9.56
CA VAL A 226 -26.44 -25.87 10.31
C VAL A 226 -26.92 -27.08 11.09
N THR A 227 -27.15 -26.90 12.38
CA THR A 227 -27.70 -27.91 13.29
C THR A 227 -29.10 -27.48 13.71
N ALA A 228 -30.11 -28.30 13.40
CA ALA A 228 -31.48 -28.08 13.79
C ALA A 228 -31.80 -28.81 15.10
N SER A 229 -32.49 -28.12 16.02
CA SER A 229 -32.94 -28.67 17.30
C SER A 229 -34.41 -28.35 17.57
N LYS A 230 -35.12 -29.31 18.16
CA LYS A 230 -36.51 -29.17 18.60
C LYS A 230 -36.75 -30.12 19.77
N SER A 231 -37.44 -29.65 20.81
CA SER A 231 -37.77 -30.48 21.98
C SER A 231 -38.53 -31.74 21.56
N GLY A 232 -38.13 -32.89 22.11
CA GLY A 232 -38.68 -34.20 21.77
C GLY A 232 -38.18 -34.79 20.44
N TYR A 233 -37.08 -34.28 19.89
CA TYR A 233 -36.43 -34.82 18.69
C TYR A 233 -34.91 -34.81 18.85
N ARG A 234 -34.25 -35.80 18.26
CA ARG A 234 -32.78 -35.80 18.13
C ARG A 234 -32.35 -34.74 17.12
N THR A 235 -31.29 -34.01 17.42
CA THR A 235 -30.78 -32.94 16.53
C THR A 235 -30.31 -33.49 15.19
N GLY A 236 -30.51 -32.70 14.14
CA GLY A 236 -30.05 -32.97 12.79
C GLY A 236 -29.00 -31.95 12.37
N SER A 237 -28.06 -32.31 11.48
CA SER A 237 -27.14 -31.33 10.91
C SER A 237 -26.94 -31.53 9.41
N SER A 238 -26.75 -30.43 8.68
CA SER A 238 -26.47 -30.42 7.24
C SER A 238 -25.45 -29.33 6.92
N VAL A 239 -24.65 -29.54 5.87
CA VAL A 239 -23.60 -28.61 5.42
C VAL A 239 -24.00 -28.02 4.06
N SER A 240 -23.70 -26.74 3.84
CA SER A 240 -23.97 -26.09 2.56
C SER A 240 -22.99 -26.53 1.48
N LYS A 241 -23.34 -26.28 0.21
CA LYS A 241 -22.32 -26.26 -0.86
C LYS A 241 -21.26 -25.19 -0.54
N ALA A 242 -20.03 -25.43 -0.95
CA ALA A 242 -18.96 -24.45 -0.85
C ALA A 242 -19.23 -23.24 -1.74
N THR A 243 -18.91 -22.04 -1.24
CA THR A 243 -18.86 -20.81 -2.04
C THR A 243 -17.73 -20.88 -3.07
N ALA A 244 -17.65 -19.89 -3.97
CA ALA A 244 -16.41 -19.61 -4.67
C ALA A 244 -15.28 -19.24 -3.67
N ALA A 245 -14.04 -19.28 -4.14
CA ALA A 245 -12.89 -18.81 -3.36
C ALA A 245 -13.02 -17.32 -3.05
N THR A 246 -12.68 -16.93 -1.83
CA THR A 246 -12.74 -15.53 -1.40
C THR A 246 -11.72 -14.68 -2.16
N VAL A 247 -12.21 -13.61 -2.79
CA VAL A 247 -11.36 -12.63 -3.46
C VAL A 247 -10.93 -11.51 -2.50
N PRO A 248 -9.82 -10.81 -2.79
CA PRO A 248 -9.44 -9.63 -2.02
C PRO A 248 -10.52 -8.54 -2.02
N GLY A 249 -10.55 -7.73 -0.95
CA GLY A 249 -11.26 -6.46 -0.91
C GLY A 249 -10.72 -5.49 -1.96
N THR A 250 -11.49 -4.44 -2.25
CA THR A 250 -11.07 -3.32 -3.09
C THR A 250 -11.08 -2.03 -2.26
N MET A 251 -10.16 -1.12 -2.58
CA MET A 251 -10.14 0.23 -2.00
C MET A 251 -10.50 1.23 -3.09
N ASP A 252 -11.52 2.03 -2.84
CA ASP A 252 -11.93 3.12 -3.72
C ASP A 252 -11.13 4.38 -3.39
N VAL A 253 -10.68 5.11 -4.41
CA VAL A 253 -10.00 6.40 -4.24
C VAL A 253 -11.06 7.47 -4.02
N ALA A 254 -11.20 7.96 -2.79
CA ALA A 254 -12.16 9.00 -2.44
C ALA A 254 -11.65 10.41 -2.78
N ALA A 255 -10.34 10.64 -2.67
CA ALA A 255 -9.69 11.86 -3.14
C ALA A 255 -8.28 11.58 -3.67
N THR A 256 -7.94 12.21 -4.79
CA THR A 256 -6.60 12.13 -5.41
C THR A 256 -5.62 13.11 -4.75
N PRO A 257 -4.30 12.84 -4.80
CA PRO A 257 -3.32 13.79 -4.29
C PRO A 257 -3.28 15.05 -5.16
N VAL A 258 -3.09 16.20 -4.53
CA VAL A 258 -2.94 17.50 -5.18
C VAL A 258 -1.51 17.99 -4.95
N ILE A 259 -0.82 18.35 -6.03
CA ILE A 259 0.54 18.91 -5.95
C ILE A 259 0.44 20.42 -5.70
N SER A 260 1.20 20.90 -4.72
CA SER A 260 1.40 22.31 -4.41
C SER A 260 2.88 22.71 -4.54
N GLY A 261 3.12 24.01 -4.75
CA GLY A 261 4.43 24.58 -5.02
C GLY A 261 4.60 25.02 -6.48
N ILE A 262 5.62 25.84 -6.72
CA ILE A 262 5.95 26.32 -8.07
C ILE A 262 6.96 25.36 -8.69
N PRO A 263 6.69 24.74 -9.85
CA PRO A 263 7.60 23.80 -10.47
C PRO A 263 8.78 24.55 -11.11
N LYS A 264 9.85 24.74 -10.33
CA LYS A 264 11.13 25.29 -10.79
C LYS A 264 12.29 24.47 -10.24
N VAL A 265 13.43 24.46 -10.95
CA VAL A 265 14.63 23.75 -10.48
C VAL A 265 15.01 24.22 -9.07
N GLY A 266 15.36 23.30 -8.18
CA GLY A 266 15.69 23.58 -6.78
C GLY A 266 14.48 23.77 -5.85
N ALA A 267 13.28 24.02 -6.37
CA ALA A 267 12.09 24.11 -5.54
C ALA A 267 11.62 22.73 -5.02
N VAL A 268 10.86 22.78 -3.93
CA VAL A 268 10.21 21.60 -3.33
C VAL A 268 8.73 21.63 -3.70
N LEU A 269 8.26 20.56 -4.32
CA LEU A 269 6.84 20.28 -4.48
C LEU A 269 6.36 19.44 -3.30
N ALA A 270 5.12 19.67 -2.86
CA ALA A 270 4.44 18.87 -1.85
C ALA A 270 3.16 18.28 -2.44
N ALA A 271 2.77 17.09 -2.00
CA ALA A 271 1.54 16.43 -2.39
C ALA A 271 0.64 16.22 -1.17
N SER A 272 -0.65 16.56 -1.29
CA SER A 272 -1.63 16.18 -0.27
C SER A 272 -1.80 14.66 -0.24
N ALA A 273 -2.04 14.11 0.95
CA ALA A 273 -2.36 12.70 1.10
C ALA A 273 -3.69 12.39 0.39
N PRO A 274 -3.75 11.38 -0.49
CA PRO A 274 -5.04 10.89 -0.98
C PRO A 274 -5.83 10.22 0.15
N THR A 275 -7.13 10.07 -0.07
CA THR A 275 -8.02 9.34 0.84
C THR A 275 -8.63 8.15 0.10
N TRP A 276 -8.83 7.06 0.84
CA TRP A 276 -9.38 5.82 0.30
C TRP A 276 -10.47 5.26 1.22
N ALA A 277 -11.41 4.53 0.63
CA ALA A 277 -12.45 3.79 1.32
C ALA A 277 -12.38 2.29 0.98
N PRO A 278 -12.08 1.41 1.95
CA PRO A 278 -11.61 1.72 3.29
C PRO A 278 -10.16 2.26 3.30
N ALA A 279 -9.73 2.82 4.43
CA ALA A 279 -8.39 3.37 4.56
C ALA A 279 -7.30 2.27 4.48
N PRO A 280 -6.15 2.54 3.83
CA PRO A 280 -5.04 1.61 3.76
C PRO A 280 -4.28 1.55 5.09
N SER A 281 -3.55 0.45 5.32
CA SER A 281 -2.62 0.34 6.46
C SER A 281 -1.24 0.93 6.16
N ALA A 282 -0.89 1.07 4.87
CA ALA A 282 0.36 1.70 4.45
C ALA A 282 0.21 2.34 3.07
N SER A 283 1.01 3.37 2.79
CA SER A 283 1.05 4.06 1.50
C SER A 283 2.49 4.28 1.02
N LYS A 284 2.70 4.22 -0.29
CA LYS A 284 3.99 4.50 -0.94
C LYS A 284 3.82 5.57 -2.01
N TRP A 285 4.82 6.44 -2.14
CA TRP A 285 4.82 7.52 -3.13
C TRP A 285 5.79 7.23 -4.26
N ALA A 286 5.46 7.69 -5.46
CA ALA A 286 6.33 7.70 -6.62
C ALA A 286 6.08 8.97 -7.44
N TRP A 287 7.14 9.72 -7.71
CA TRP A 287 7.08 10.92 -8.55
C TRP A 287 7.55 10.62 -9.98
N PHE A 288 6.96 11.30 -10.95
CA PHE A 288 7.21 11.12 -12.38
C PHE A 288 7.39 12.46 -13.08
N ALA A 289 8.28 12.51 -14.06
CA ALA A 289 8.48 13.66 -14.96
C ALA A 289 8.15 13.23 -16.40
N ASN A 290 7.10 13.82 -17.00
CA ASN A 290 6.52 13.38 -18.29
C ASN A 290 6.29 11.85 -18.34
N GLY A 291 5.77 11.28 -17.26
CA GLY A 291 5.50 9.84 -17.15
C GLY A 291 6.73 8.97 -16.83
N VAL A 292 7.94 9.51 -16.78
CA VAL A 292 9.16 8.77 -16.42
C VAL A 292 9.40 8.86 -14.92
N TYR A 293 9.63 7.71 -14.26
CA TYR A 293 9.90 7.64 -12.83
C TYR A 293 11.11 8.49 -12.41
N ILE A 294 10.99 9.19 -11.28
CA ILE A 294 12.06 9.98 -10.67
C ILE A 294 12.63 9.18 -9.48
N PRO A 295 13.85 8.62 -9.59
CA PRO A 295 14.49 7.92 -8.49
C PRO A 295 14.65 8.80 -7.24
N GLY A 296 14.34 8.23 -6.07
CA GLY A 296 14.39 8.92 -4.78
C GLY A 296 13.15 9.76 -4.46
N GLY A 297 12.20 9.90 -5.38
CA GLY A 297 10.88 10.50 -5.13
C GLY A 297 9.93 9.53 -4.44
N SER A 298 10.22 9.16 -3.19
CA SER A 298 9.44 8.18 -2.40
C SER A 298 8.66 8.77 -1.22
N LYS A 299 8.67 10.10 -1.09
CA LYS A 299 7.99 10.85 -0.04
C LYS A 299 6.86 11.70 -0.62
N ALA A 300 6.02 12.26 0.24
CA ALA A 300 5.00 13.24 -0.14
C ALA A 300 5.60 14.58 -0.64
N THR A 301 6.92 14.75 -0.58
CA THR A 301 7.64 15.90 -1.12
C THR A 301 8.69 15.50 -2.14
N LEU A 302 8.97 16.38 -3.09
CA LEU A 302 9.98 16.20 -4.12
C LEU A 302 10.75 17.51 -4.35
N THR A 303 12.07 17.48 -4.18
CA THR A 303 12.96 18.54 -4.64
C THR A 303 13.27 18.35 -6.13
N LEU A 304 12.98 19.36 -6.94
CA LEU A 304 13.20 19.33 -8.38
C LEU A 304 14.67 19.54 -8.72
N LYS A 305 15.22 18.69 -9.57
CA LYS A 305 16.62 18.78 -10.04
C LYS A 305 16.67 19.31 -11.48
N PRO A 306 17.83 19.72 -11.98
CA PRO A 306 17.96 20.18 -13.36
C PRO A 306 17.48 19.16 -14.42
N ALA A 307 17.54 17.87 -14.12
CA ALA A 307 17.04 16.80 -15.01
C ALA A 307 15.52 16.82 -15.27
N GLN A 308 14.76 17.55 -14.44
CA GLN A 308 13.32 17.75 -14.60
C GLN A 308 12.97 19.00 -15.41
N LEU A 309 13.93 19.86 -15.77
CA LEU A 309 13.68 21.09 -16.54
C LEU A 309 12.86 20.80 -17.80
N GLY A 310 11.79 21.57 -18.02
CA GLY A 310 10.88 21.43 -19.15
C GLY A 310 9.89 20.28 -19.07
N LYS A 311 9.88 19.48 -17.98
CA LYS A 311 8.97 18.33 -17.81
C LYS A 311 7.84 18.66 -16.85
N ALA A 312 6.64 18.17 -17.12
CA ALA A 312 5.51 18.22 -16.19
C ALA A 312 5.67 17.14 -15.12
N ILE A 313 5.32 17.46 -13.88
CA ILE A 313 5.51 16.56 -12.74
C ILE A 313 4.17 15.97 -12.32
N ARG A 314 4.14 14.67 -12.03
CA ARG A 314 2.99 13.96 -11.48
C ARG A 314 3.43 13.11 -10.30
N VAL A 315 2.54 12.92 -9.32
CA VAL A 315 2.76 11.99 -8.21
C VAL A 315 1.72 10.88 -8.24
N VAL A 316 2.15 9.67 -7.92
CA VAL A 316 1.30 8.50 -7.70
C VAL A 316 1.51 8.03 -6.27
N SER A 317 0.41 7.77 -5.57
CA SER A 317 0.42 7.13 -4.26
C SER A 317 -0.29 5.79 -4.35
N VAL A 318 0.34 4.75 -3.82
CA VAL A 318 -0.19 3.38 -3.78
C VAL A 318 -0.56 3.05 -2.35
N GLY A 319 -1.85 2.84 -2.09
CA GLY A 319 -2.39 2.38 -0.81
C GLY A 319 -2.46 0.86 -0.77
N SER A 320 -2.03 0.27 0.35
CA SER A 320 -2.01 -1.18 0.59
C SER A 320 -2.70 -1.52 1.91
N ARG A 321 -3.44 -2.63 1.93
CA ARG A 321 -4.14 -3.17 3.11
C ARG A 321 -4.18 -4.70 3.03
N PRO A 322 -3.86 -5.44 4.10
CA PRO A 322 -3.93 -6.90 4.09
C PRO A 322 -5.30 -7.41 3.63
N GLY A 323 -5.30 -8.35 2.69
CA GLY A 323 -6.53 -8.92 2.13
C GLY A 323 -7.24 -8.03 1.10
N TYR A 324 -6.64 -6.92 0.69
CA TYR A 324 -7.15 -6.03 -0.35
C TYR A 324 -6.21 -5.99 -1.54
N THR A 325 -6.76 -5.70 -2.72
CA THR A 325 -5.97 -5.32 -3.89
C THR A 325 -5.42 -3.91 -3.68
N ASP A 326 -4.13 -3.71 -3.97
CA ASP A 326 -3.50 -2.39 -3.90
C ASP A 326 -4.21 -1.39 -4.82
N ALA A 327 -4.46 -0.18 -4.31
CA ALA A 327 -5.13 0.89 -5.05
C ALA A 327 -4.17 2.04 -5.33
N GLN A 328 -4.30 2.68 -6.49
CA GLN A 328 -3.42 3.78 -6.90
C GLN A 328 -4.22 5.07 -7.05
N ALA A 329 -3.75 6.14 -6.43
CA ALA A 329 -4.26 7.50 -6.63
C ALA A 329 -3.19 8.32 -7.37
N ARG A 330 -3.60 9.08 -8.39
CA ARG A 330 -2.69 9.88 -9.22
C ARG A 330 -3.10 11.35 -9.17
N SER A 331 -2.12 12.25 -9.11
CA SER A 331 -2.39 13.68 -9.22
C SER A 331 -2.60 14.09 -10.67
N GLU A 332 -3.18 15.28 -10.86
CA GLU A 332 -2.96 16.03 -12.09
C GLU A 332 -1.49 16.37 -12.28
N ALA A 333 -1.10 16.62 -13.53
CA ALA A 333 0.26 17.04 -13.84
C ALA A 333 0.44 18.55 -13.56
N THR A 334 1.59 18.95 -13.04
CA THR A 334 1.96 20.37 -12.92
C THR A 334 2.19 21.00 -14.29
N THR A 335 2.32 22.32 -14.35
CA THR A 335 3.01 22.97 -15.47
C THR A 335 4.46 22.46 -15.56
N ALA A 336 5.08 22.63 -16.74
CA ALA A 336 6.46 22.21 -16.95
C ALA A 336 7.42 22.92 -15.99
N VAL A 337 8.41 22.19 -15.48
CA VAL A 337 9.42 22.75 -14.58
C VAL A 337 10.22 23.85 -15.28
N GLY A 338 10.16 25.06 -14.74
CA GLY A 338 10.93 26.21 -15.22
C GLY A 338 12.35 26.28 -14.64
N PRO A 339 13.21 27.13 -15.22
CA PRO A 339 14.52 27.42 -14.64
C PRO A 339 14.40 28.24 -13.34
N GLU A 340 15.39 28.10 -12.46
CA GLU A 340 15.57 28.99 -11.31
C GLU A 340 16.39 30.23 -11.68
N LYS A 341 16.32 31.30 -10.89
CA LYS A 341 17.11 32.51 -11.12
C LYS A 341 18.47 32.41 -10.45
N LEU A 342 19.53 32.75 -11.18
CA LEU A 342 20.79 33.13 -10.56
C LEU A 342 20.65 34.51 -9.90
N SER A 343 21.48 34.79 -8.91
CA SER A 343 21.66 36.15 -8.40
C SER A 343 23.15 36.50 -8.32
N VAL A 344 23.47 37.79 -8.43
CA VAL A 344 24.83 38.34 -8.29
C VAL A 344 24.85 39.17 -7.01
N GLY A 345 25.39 38.63 -5.93
CA GLY A 345 25.53 39.32 -4.65
C GLY A 345 26.65 40.36 -4.66
N LYS A 346 27.67 40.17 -5.51
CA LYS A 346 28.75 41.14 -5.73
C LYS A 346 29.08 41.23 -7.21
N GLU A 347 29.02 42.44 -7.77
CA GLU A 347 29.30 42.68 -9.20
C GLU A 347 30.77 42.40 -9.56
N PRO A 348 31.05 41.90 -10.78
CA PRO A 348 32.42 41.71 -11.25
C PRO A 348 33.11 43.05 -11.48
N VAL A 349 34.43 43.06 -11.33
CA VAL A 349 35.25 44.28 -11.41
C VAL A 349 36.29 44.13 -12.50
N LEU A 350 36.40 45.15 -13.36
CA LEU A 350 37.46 45.24 -14.35
C LEU A 350 38.58 46.15 -13.82
N SER A 351 39.80 45.63 -13.79
CA SER A 351 41.00 46.33 -13.35
C SER A 351 42.04 46.44 -14.46
N GLY A 352 43.01 47.34 -14.27
CA GLY A 352 44.04 47.67 -15.25
C GLY A 352 43.72 48.94 -16.04
N SER A 353 44.74 49.48 -16.71
CA SER A 353 44.61 50.63 -17.59
C SER A 353 44.69 50.18 -19.05
N PRO A 354 43.83 50.70 -19.95
CA PRO A 354 43.73 50.23 -21.33
C PRO A 354 44.89 50.77 -22.16
N TYR A 355 46.10 50.22 -21.95
CA TYR A 355 47.27 50.55 -22.77
C TYR A 355 47.73 49.32 -23.56
N VAL A 356 48.27 49.56 -24.76
CA VAL A 356 48.92 48.51 -25.55
C VAL A 356 49.99 47.79 -24.72
N GLY A 357 49.90 46.47 -24.66
CA GLY A 357 50.83 45.61 -23.91
C GLY A 357 50.58 45.56 -22.40
N ARG A 358 49.55 46.21 -21.86
CA ARG A 358 49.19 46.14 -20.43
C ARG A 358 47.86 45.39 -20.24
N ALA A 359 47.90 44.29 -19.53
CA ALA A 359 46.75 43.43 -19.29
C ALA A 359 45.62 44.18 -18.56
N LEU A 360 44.40 44.07 -19.08
CA LEU A 360 43.16 44.29 -18.37
C LEU A 360 42.73 42.97 -17.73
N SER A 361 42.22 42.99 -16.50
CA SER A 361 41.85 41.77 -15.76
C SER A 361 40.47 41.89 -15.15
N VAL A 362 39.66 40.85 -15.31
CA VAL A 362 38.34 40.74 -14.69
C VAL A 362 38.45 39.91 -13.42
N LYS A 363 38.07 40.51 -12.28
CA LYS A 363 37.73 39.74 -11.08
C LYS A 363 36.24 39.37 -11.17
N PRO A 364 35.89 38.07 -11.20
CA PRO A 364 34.49 37.66 -11.25
C PRO A 364 33.74 38.11 -9.99
N GLY A 365 32.43 38.25 -10.14
CA GLY A 365 31.51 38.56 -9.06
C GLY A 365 31.26 37.35 -8.16
N VAL A 366 30.44 37.55 -7.13
CA VAL A 366 29.92 36.47 -6.27
C VAL A 366 28.48 36.21 -6.66
N THR A 367 28.16 34.95 -6.95
CA THR A 367 26.81 34.52 -7.32
C THR A 367 26.20 33.62 -6.26
N ASP A 368 24.87 33.55 -6.26
CA ASP A 368 24.12 32.49 -5.58
C ASP A 368 23.25 31.76 -6.62
N PRO A 369 23.41 30.43 -6.76
CA PRO A 369 24.42 29.57 -6.10
C PRO A 369 25.87 29.89 -6.55
N THR A 370 26.87 29.42 -5.79
CA THR A 370 28.29 29.77 -6.00
C THR A 370 29.00 28.92 -7.06
N ASP A 371 28.49 27.72 -7.34
CA ASP A 371 28.99 26.75 -8.31
C ASP A 371 28.47 27.02 -9.74
N VAL A 372 28.69 28.24 -10.23
CA VAL A 372 28.36 28.65 -11.60
C VAL A 372 29.56 28.53 -12.53
N THR A 373 29.31 28.23 -13.80
CA THR A 373 30.30 28.37 -14.87
C THR A 373 30.38 29.84 -15.28
N THR A 374 31.59 30.41 -15.24
CA THR A 374 31.86 31.80 -15.66
C THR A 374 32.65 31.80 -16.97
N THR A 375 32.14 32.46 -18.00
CA THR A 375 32.83 32.62 -19.29
C THR A 375 33.00 34.09 -19.64
N TYR A 376 34.03 34.39 -20.43
CA TYR A 376 34.33 35.75 -20.87
C TYR A 376 34.31 35.84 -22.39
N GLN A 377 33.98 37.01 -22.91
CA GLN A 377 34.19 37.37 -24.31
C GLN A 377 34.59 38.84 -24.36
N TRP A 378 35.75 39.14 -24.94
CA TRP A 378 36.20 40.51 -25.16
C TRP A 378 35.70 41.06 -26.50
N PHE A 379 35.46 42.36 -26.54
CA PHE A 379 34.92 43.07 -27.68
C PHE A 379 35.75 44.31 -28.00
N ARG A 380 35.90 44.59 -29.29
CA ARG A 380 36.51 45.78 -29.89
C ARG A 380 35.39 46.58 -30.53
N ASP A 381 35.08 47.75 -29.99
CA ASP A 381 34.00 48.64 -30.47
C ASP A 381 32.65 47.89 -30.63
N GLY A 382 32.35 47.00 -29.69
CA GLY A 382 31.13 46.18 -29.68
C GLY A 382 31.20 44.91 -30.54
N LYS A 383 32.26 44.68 -31.32
CA LYS A 383 32.46 43.45 -32.09
C LYS A 383 33.32 42.45 -31.31
N ALA A 384 32.89 41.19 -31.23
CA ALA A 384 33.65 40.14 -30.52
C ALA A 384 35.05 39.99 -31.11
N ILE A 385 36.06 39.90 -30.24
CA ILE A 385 37.44 39.58 -30.60
C ILE A 385 37.57 38.05 -30.58
N PRO A 386 37.76 37.39 -31.74
CA PRO A 386 37.83 35.93 -31.80
C PRO A 386 38.91 35.37 -30.87
N GLY A 387 38.57 34.30 -30.12
CA GLY A 387 39.48 33.63 -29.19
C GLY A 387 39.78 34.39 -27.89
N ALA A 388 39.33 35.64 -27.74
CA ALA A 388 39.54 36.40 -26.52
C ALA A 388 38.48 36.03 -25.46
N THR A 389 38.64 34.86 -24.86
CA THR A 389 37.70 34.27 -23.88
C THR A 389 38.26 34.12 -22.46
N ALA A 390 39.50 34.59 -22.25
CA ALA A 390 40.13 34.59 -20.93
C ALA A 390 39.61 35.74 -20.05
N ALA A 391 39.73 35.58 -18.73
CA ALA A 391 39.44 36.63 -17.75
C ALA A 391 40.33 37.88 -17.90
N SER A 392 41.42 37.78 -18.68
CA SER A 392 42.33 38.87 -18.98
C SER A 392 42.48 39.07 -20.48
N TYR A 393 42.68 40.31 -20.90
CA TYR A 393 43.03 40.67 -22.27
C TYR A 393 44.11 41.74 -22.26
N THR A 394 45.18 41.49 -23.02
CA THR A 394 46.27 42.44 -23.23
C THR A 394 46.03 43.16 -24.56
N PRO A 395 45.74 44.47 -24.56
CA PRO A 395 45.54 45.22 -25.80
C PRO A 395 46.75 45.10 -26.72
N THR A 396 46.48 44.83 -27.98
CA THR A 396 47.45 44.55 -29.04
C THR A 396 47.78 45.81 -29.84
N LEU A 397 48.67 45.69 -30.84
CA LEU A 397 49.05 46.80 -31.71
C LEU A 397 47.88 47.34 -32.56
N THR A 398 46.76 46.61 -32.68
CA THR A 398 45.58 47.06 -33.42
C THR A 398 44.56 47.81 -32.57
N ASP A 399 44.74 47.82 -31.24
CA ASP A 399 43.77 48.40 -30.32
C ASP A 399 43.88 49.92 -30.07
N PRO A 400 44.96 50.67 -30.37
CA PRO A 400 44.96 52.11 -30.12
C PRO A 400 43.77 52.86 -30.76
N GLY A 401 42.97 53.53 -29.93
CA GLY A 401 41.74 54.24 -30.30
C GLY A 401 40.45 53.43 -30.11
N VAL A 402 40.54 52.12 -29.90
CA VAL A 402 39.40 51.21 -29.70
C VAL A 402 38.80 51.38 -28.31
N ARG A 403 37.47 51.29 -28.23
CA ARG A 403 36.75 51.06 -26.97
C ARG A 403 36.61 49.56 -26.72
N LEU A 404 37.36 49.06 -25.74
CA LEU A 404 37.23 47.67 -25.30
C LEU A 404 36.02 47.48 -24.38
N SER A 405 35.45 46.29 -24.40
CA SER A 405 34.52 45.81 -23.37
C SER A 405 34.66 44.31 -23.19
N VAL A 406 34.20 43.80 -22.05
CA VAL A 406 34.16 42.36 -21.78
C VAL A 406 32.78 41.97 -21.27
N GLN A 407 32.18 40.95 -21.87
CA GLN A 407 30.99 40.29 -21.35
C GLN A 407 31.43 39.16 -20.43
N VAL A 408 30.91 39.18 -19.20
CA VAL A 408 31.04 38.12 -18.20
C VAL A 408 29.70 37.41 -18.13
N ARG A 409 29.67 36.11 -18.43
CA ARG A 409 28.45 35.30 -18.40
C ARG A 409 28.54 34.27 -17.28
N TYR A 410 27.57 34.28 -16.39
CA TYR A 410 27.37 33.26 -15.36
C TYR A 410 26.26 32.31 -15.80
N SER A 411 26.54 31.01 -15.75
CA SER A 411 25.59 29.98 -16.19
C SER A 411 25.64 28.75 -15.30
N LYS A 412 24.48 28.13 -15.10
CA LYS A 412 24.33 26.85 -14.39
C LYS A 412 23.15 26.09 -14.97
N LEU A 413 23.29 24.77 -15.13
CA LEU A 413 22.21 23.94 -15.68
C LEU A 413 20.95 24.05 -14.80
N GLY A 414 19.81 24.32 -15.43
CA GLY A 414 18.55 24.52 -14.71
C GLY A 414 18.33 25.94 -14.18
N TYR A 415 19.25 26.87 -14.45
CA TYR A 415 19.12 28.28 -14.06
C TYR A 415 19.12 29.21 -15.28
N THR A 416 18.43 30.34 -15.15
CA THR A 416 18.49 31.44 -16.11
C THR A 416 19.86 32.13 -16.00
N PRO A 417 20.66 32.19 -17.09
CA PRO A 417 22.00 32.77 -17.06
C PRO A 417 21.96 34.29 -16.87
N ILE A 418 23.05 34.85 -16.35
CA ILE A 418 23.24 36.29 -16.17
C ILE A 418 24.45 36.76 -16.98
N ASP A 419 24.27 37.82 -17.75
CA ASP A 419 25.34 38.53 -18.44
C ASP A 419 25.64 39.87 -17.75
N ARG A 420 26.92 40.23 -17.69
CA ARG A 420 27.42 41.55 -17.25
C ARG A 420 28.42 42.08 -18.26
N VAL A 421 28.33 43.37 -18.59
CA VAL A 421 29.27 44.02 -19.50
C VAL A 421 30.10 45.03 -18.74
N LEU A 422 31.41 44.85 -18.74
CA LEU A 422 32.37 45.78 -18.14
C LEU A 422 33.11 46.55 -19.23
N LYS A 423 33.37 47.83 -18.98
CA LYS A 423 34.04 48.73 -19.93
C LYS A 423 35.15 49.50 -19.20
N PRO A 424 36.39 49.57 -19.74
CA PRO A 424 37.37 50.53 -19.27
C PRO A 424 36.84 51.96 -19.42
N ARG A 425 37.31 52.87 -18.56
CA ARG A 425 36.87 54.28 -18.58
C ARG A 425 37.27 55.02 -19.86
N THR A 426 38.35 54.60 -20.52
CA THR A 426 38.88 55.27 -21.71
C THR A 426 39.13 54.28 -22.83
N ALA A 427 39.18 54.77 -24.06
CA ALA A 427 39.69 54.00 -25.19
C ALA A 427 41.16 53.58 -24.95
N VAL A 428 41.59 52.55 -25.68
CA VAL A 428 42.96 52.06 -25.59
C VAL A 428 43.93 53.09 -26.14
N ARG A 429 45.02 53.35 -25.41
CA ARG A 429 46.10 54.23 -25.84
C ARG A 429 47.43 53.49 -25.91
N SER A 430 48.36 53.98 -26.72
CA SER A 430 49.77 53.57 -26.63
C SER A 430 50.56 54.62 -25.85
N LEU A 431 51.59 54.18 -25.13
CA LEU A 431 52.54 55.10 -24.50
C LEU A 431 53.46 55.70 -25.56
N ALA A 432 53.64 57.02 -25.54
CA ALA A 432 54.60 57.71 -26.39
C ALA A 432 56.04 57.39 -25.98
N ARG A 433 56.95 57.32 -26.95
CA ARG A 433 58.40 57.34 -26.79
C ARG A 433 58.93 58.56 -27.53
N ILE A 434 59.59 59.47 -26.80
CA ILE A 434 60.11 60.72 -27.34
C ILE A 434 61.61 60.58 -27.56
N TYR A 435 62.04 60.83 -28.79
CA TYR A 435 63.45 60.89 -29.19
C TYR A 435 63.77 62.30 -29.64
N VAL A 436 64.88 62.84 -29.15
CA VAL A 436 65.28 64.23 -29.41
C VAL A 436 66.68 64.23 -29.98
N LYS A 437 66.86 64.87 -31.14
CA LYS A 437 68.15 64.97 -31.83
C LYS A 437 68.47 66.44 -32.09
N SER A 438 69.57 66.93 -31.53
CA SER A 438 70.11 68.23 -31.92
C SER A 438 70.65 68.17 -33.35
N LYS A 439 70.46 69.26 -34.08
CA LYS A 439 70.82 69.50 -35.47
C LYS A 439 71.61 70.80 -35.55
N ALA A 440 72.32 71.00 -36.66
CA ALA A 440 73.01 72.27 -36.93
C ALA A 440 72.02 73.44 -36.96
N HIS A 441 72.55 74.67 -36.88
CA HIS A 441 71.79 75.91 -36.91
C HIS A 441 70.77 76.02 -35.77
N ARG A 442 71.17 75.72 -34.52
CA ARG A 442 70.33 75.98 -33.33
C ARG A 442 68.97 75.29 -33.39
N SER A 443 68.95 74.05 -33.91
CA SER A 443 67.71 73.31 -34.14
C SER A 443 67.66 71.96 -33.45
N VAL A 444 66.46 71.53 -33.09
CA VAL A 444 66.19 70.25 -32.43
C VAL A 444 65.03 69.55 -33.12
N THR A 445 65.27 68.35 -33.63
CA THR A 445 64.22 67.47 -34.15
C THR A 445 63.72 66.56 -33.04
N VAL A 446 62.42 66.59 -32.79
CA VAL A 446 61.69 65.67 -31.91
C VAL A 446 60.99 64.63 -32.78
N THR A 447 61.21 63.34 -32.48
CA THR A 447 60.46 62.22 -33.04
C THR A 447 59.64 61.57 -31.94
N VAL A 448 58.36 61.36 -32.18
CA VAL A 448 57.46 60.66 -31.26
C VAL A 448 57.01 59.35 -31.90
N LEU A 449 57.30 58.24 -31.23
CA LEU A 449 56.89 56.89 -31.64
C LEU A 449 55.90 56.31 -30.62
N ALA A 450 54.99 55.46 -31.08
CA ALA A 450 54.06 54.73 -30.23
C ALA A 450 53.70 53.38 -30.86
N ASN A 451 53.60 52.33 -30.06
CA ASN A 451 53.27 50.99 -30.53
C ASN A 451 51.85 50.98 -31.14
N GLY A 452 51.72 50.48 -32.37
CA GLY A 452 50.42 50.38 -33.05
C GLY A 452 49.88 51.71 -33.62
N VAL A 453 50.66 52.80 -33.57
CA VAL A 453 50.25 54.10 -34.12
C VAL A 453 51.37 54.67 -34.99
N SER A 454 51.15 54.67 -36.31
CA SER A 454 52.04 55.29 -37.29
C SER A 454 51.24 55.97 -38.41
N PRO A 455 51.50 57.26 -38.73
CA PRO A 455 52.33 58.18 -37.96
C PRO A 455 51.66 58.63 -36.65
N VAL A 456 52.46 58.97 -35.64
CA VAL A 456 51.94 59.65 -34.44
C VAL A 456 51.55 61.09 -34.80
N ARG A 457 50.36 61.52 -34.37
CA ARG A 457 49.80 62.87 -34.55
C ARG A 457 49.70 63.60 -33.21
N GLY A 458 49.50 64.91 -33.26
CA GLY A 458 49.36 65.79 -32.08
C GLY A 458 50.53 66.76 -31.96
N ASP A 459 50.51 67.57 -30.92
CA ASP A 459 51.42 68.68 -30.76
C ASP A 459 52.56 68.36 -29.79
N VAL A 460 53.71 68.98 -30.03
CA VAL A 460 54.86 68.95 -29.13
C VAL A 460 55.14 70.36 -28.66
N VAL A 461 55.41 70.50 -27.37
CA VAL A 461 55.84 71.74 -26.72
C VAL A 461 57.30 71.62 -26.33
N LEU A 462 58.15 72.48 -26.88
CA LEU A 462 59.52 72.65 -26.44
C LEU A 462 59.58 73.80 -25.43
N THR A 463 60.07 73.52 -24.22
CA THR A 463 60.16 74.49 -23.13
C THR A 463 61.61 74.64 -22.67
N ASN A 464 62.10 75.89 -22.54
CA ASN A 464 63.42 76.18 -21.99
C ASN A 464 63.40 76.22 -20.45
N ARG A 465 64.56 76.41 -19.82
CA ARG A 465 64.69 76.53 -18.35
C ARG A 465 63.87 77.70 -17.76
N ALA A 466 63.75 78.80 -18.49
CA ALA A 466 63.00 79.98 -18.07
C ALA A 466 61.48 79.82 -18.24
N GLY A 467 60.99 78.67 -18.70
CA GLY A 467 59.58 78.40 -18.92
C GLY A 467 59.03 78.94 -20.25
N THR A 468 59.86 79.52 -21.12
CA THR A 468 59.45 79.93 -22.48
C THR A 468 59.10 78.68 -23.30
N LYS A 469 57.91 78.68 -23.90
CA LYS A 469 57.35 77.55 -24.64
C LYS A 469 57.27 77.85 -26.13
N ARG A 470 57.51 76.83 -26.96
CA ARG A 470 57.15 76.83 -28.39
C ARG A 470 56.40 75.54 -28.69
N THR A 471 55.22 75.66 -29.29
CA THR A 471 54.38 74.52 -29.67
C THR A 471 54.38 74.37 -31.18
N LEU A 472 54.59 73.15 -31.68
CA LEU A 472 54.47 72.83 -33.09
C LEU A 472 53.83 71.44 -33.28
N PRO A 473 53.03 71.23 -34.34
CA PRO A 473 52.40 69.95 -34.64
C PRO A 473 53.41 68.93 -35.19
N LEU A 474 53.20 67.65 -34.89
CA LEU A 474 53.92 66.55 -35.53
C LEU A 474 53.49 66.37 -37.00
N VAL A 475 54.48 66.27 -37.89
CA VAL A 475 54.31 65.86 -39.28
C VAL A 475 55.00 64.51 -39.47
N ARG A 476 54.24 63.48 -39.82
CA ARG A 476 54.73 62.08 -39.93
C ARG A 476 55.49 61.61 -38.67
N GLY A 477 55.01 61.98 -37.48
CA GLY A 477 55.61 61.61 -36.19
C GLY A 477 56.87 62.41 -35.81
N LYS A 478 57.20 63.48 -36.54
CA LYS A 478 58.40 64.31 -36.30
C LYS A 478 58.08 65.79 -36.35
N VAL A 479 58.88 66.60 -35.67
CA VAL A 479 58.84 68.07 -35.75
C VAL A 479 60.22 68.64 -35.45
N THR A 480 60.58 69.76 -36.07
CA THR A 480 61.85 70.45 -35.81
C THR A 480 61.56 71.85 -35.25
N PHE A 481 62.24 72.17 -34.16
CA PHE A 481 62.18 73.47 -33.50
C PHE A 481 63.49 74.22 -33.73
N SER A 482 63.40 75.50 -34.10
CA SER A 482 64.54 76.43 -34.17
C SER A 482 64.15 77.79 -33.55
N PRO A 483 63.74 77.84 -32.28
CA PRO A 483 63.35 79.10 -31.68
C PRO A 483 64.59 79.96 -31.37
N ASP A 484 64.44 81.29 -31.39
CA ASP A 484 65.56 82.22 -31.27
C ASP A 484 66.35 82.04 -29.96
N TRP A 485 65.68 81.58 -28.89
CA TRP A 485 66.29 81.34 -27.59
C TRP A 485 67.13 80.05 -27.49
N LEU A 486 67.16 79.20 -28.52
CA LEU A 486 67.87 77.92 -28.52
C LEU A 486 69.32 78.06 -28.97
N TYR A 487 70.14 78.74 -28.17
CA TYR A 487 71.56 78.95 -28.50
C TYR A 487 72.43 77.72 -28.28
N ALA A 488 73.57 77.67 -28.97
CA ALA A 488 74.57 76.61 -28.86
C ALA A 488 75.04 76.37 -27.40
N GLY A 489 75.49 75.14 -27.14
CA GLY A 489 75.95 74.68 -25.83
C GLY A 489 74.97 73.76 -25.11
N ASN A 490 75.28 73.40 -23.87
CA ASN A 490 74.46 72.48 -23.08
C ASN A 490 73.21 73.18 -22.52
N ARG A 491 72.03 72.79 -23.00
CA ARG A 491 70.75 73.39 -22.63
C ARG A 491 69.79 72.36 -22.05
N PRO A 492 69.29 72.55 -20.80
CA PRO A 492 68.16 71.77 -20.31
C PRO A 492 66.90 72.17 -21.08
N LEU A 493 66.29 71.20 -21.75
CA LEU A 493 65.03 71.37 -22.47
C LEU A 493 64.00 70.37 -21.94
N THR A 494 62.76 70.84 -21.80
CA THR A 494 61.60 69.98 -21.59
C THR A 494 60.84 69.85 -22.89
N VAL A 495 60.70 68.61 -23.39
CA VAL A 495 59.90 68.26 -24.55
C VAL A 495 58.64 67.56 -24.08
N SER A 496 57.49 68.18 -24.30
CA SER A 496 56.18 67.65 -23.91
C SER A 496 55.35 67.33 -25.14
N TYR A 497 55.11 66.05 -25.41
CA TYR A 497 54.07 65.62 -26.36
C TYR A 497 52.72 65.67 -25.66
N LEU A 498 51.78 66.44 -26.23
CA LEU A 498 50.48 66.71 -25.60
C LEU A 498 49.48 65.55 -25.70
N GLY A 499 49.84 64.46 -26.38
CA GLY A 499 48.96 63.31 -26.56
C GLY A 499 48.07 63.41 -27.80
N SER A 500 47.32 62.34 -28.03
CA SER A 500 46.22 62.25 -28.99
C SER A 500 45.21 61.22 -28.48
N TYR A 501 44.08 61.04 -29.18
CA TYR A 501 43.09 60.02 -28.79
C TYR A 501 43.64 58.57 -28.81
N ARG A 502 44.78 58.33 -29.49
CA ARG A 502 45.44 57.00 -29.59
C ARG A 502 46.74 56.89 -28.80
N VAL A 503 47.34 58.01 -28.40
CA VAL A 503 48.67 58.04 -27.77
C VAL A 503 48.67 58.92 -26.54
N GLU A 504 49.12 58.38 -25.42
CA GLU A 504 49.21 59.11 -24.16
C GLU A 504 50.22 60.26 -24.23
N ALA A 505 49.88 61.38 -23.60
CA ALA A 505 50.80 62.50 -23.43
C ALA A 505 52.06 62.05 -22.67
N ARG A 506 53.20 62.67 -22.98
CA ARG A 506 54.46 62.37 -22.29
C ARG A 506 55.38 63.58 -22.32
N SER A 507 56.12 63.78 -21.24
CA SER A 507 57.17 64.80 -21.17
C SER A 507 58.53 64.17 -20.90
N LEU A 508 59.57 64.81 -21.42
CA LEU A 508 60.97 64.45 -21.22
C LEU A 508 61.76 65.72 -20.96
N THR A 509 62.40 65.83 -19.79
CA THR A 509 63.35 66.90 -19.49
C THR A 509 64.76 66.33 -19.52
N LYS A 510 65.64 66.91 -20.33
CA LYS A 510 67.04 66.49 -20.43
C LYS A 510 67.92 67.64 -20.90
N THR A 511 69.19 67.64 -20.51
CA THR A 511 70.20 68.53 -21.07
C THR A 511 70.66 68.01 -22.42
N PHE A 512 70.54 68.85 -23.45
CA PHE A 512 70.98 68.56 -24.80
C PHE A 512 72.12 69.50 -25.18
N THR A 513 73.14 68.98 -25.83
CA THR A 513 74.16 69.80 -26.48
C THR A 513 73.61 70.32 -27.79
N ILE A 514 73.38 71.63 -27.87
CA ILE A 514 72.86 72.31 -29.05
C ILE A 514 74.02 72.69 -29.95
N LYS A 515 73.94 72.25 -31.21
CA LYS A 515 74.94 72.51 -32.26
C LYS A 515 74.65 73.78 -33.06
#